data_AF-A0A934ZL09-F1
#
_entry.id   AF-A0A934ZL09-F1
#
_cell.length_a   1.000
_cell.length_b   1.000
_cell.length_c   1.000
_cell.angle_alpha   90.00
_cell.angle_beta   90.00
_cell.angle_gamma   90.00
#
_symmetry.space_group_name_H-M   'P 1'
#
loop_
_entity.id
_entity.type
_entity.pdbx_description
1 polymer ?
#
loop_
_entity_poly.entity_id
_entity_poly.type
_entity_poly.pdbx_seq_one_letter_code
_entity_poly.pdbx_strand_id
1 'polypeptide(L)'
;MTHPEMKRCFATIPEASQLMQAGAMGRGERSSCSTWASGEDRRPARDLIRLPGLKPGEDVEIQFTGIRPGEKLFEELATDEEHADKTKHPKIFVGRFRPCDWDELQTKMDELKACTDGADDATVRQR
;
A
#
# COMPACT_ATOMS: atom_id res chain seq x y z
N MET A 1 10.18 -0.73 -16.11
CA MET A 1 8.92 -1.06 -15.42
C MET A 1 9.08 -2.39 -14.69
N THR A 2 8.30 -2.67 -13.65
CA THR A 2 8.54 -3.86 -12.82
C THR A 2 7.87 -5.12 -13.38
N HIS A 3 6.54 -5.12 -13.52
CA HIS A 3 5.77 -6.25 -14.04
C HIS A 3 4.57 -5.77 -14.88
N PRO A 4 4.23 -6.42 -16.00
CA PRO A 4 3.16 -5.95 -16.90
C PRO A 4 1.75 -5.99 -16.29
N GLU A 5 1.51 -6.90 -15.34
CA GLU A 5 0.21 -7.06 -14.67
C GLU A 5 0.12 -6.32 -13.33
N MET A 6 1.16 -5.58 -12.95
CA MET A 6 1.17 -4.84 -11.69
C MET A 6 0.08 -3.78 -11.67
N LYS A 7 -0.73 -3.76 -10.62
CA LYS A 7 -1.72 -2.70 -10.39
C LYS A 7 -1.38 -1.93 -9.13
N ARG A 8 -1.37 -0.61 -9.28
CA ARG A 8 -1.08 0.33 -8.20
C ARG A 8 -2.29 1.24 -8.00
N CYS A 9 -2.47 1.67 -6.76
CA CYS A 9 -3.48 2.63 -6.38
C CYS A 9 -2.86 4.03 -6.50
N PHE A 10 -3.41 4.85 -7.39
CA PHE A 10 -2.92 6.22 -7.61
C PHE A 10 -3.88 7.23 -7.00
N ALA A 11 -3.32 8.26 -6.38
CA ALA A 11 -4.04 9.42 -5.87
C ALA A 11 -3.34 10.68 -6.37
N THR A 12 -4.11 11.71 -6.70
CA THR A 12 -3.53 13.04 -6.93
C THR A 12 -3.06 13.64 -5.60
N ILE A 13 -2.12 14.59 -5.64
CA ILE A 13 -1.63 15.27 -4.43
C ILE A 13 -2.77 15.90 -3.61
N PRO A 14 -3.75 16.62 -4.21
CA PRO A 14 -4.87 17.17 -3.46
C PRO A 14 -5.77 16.09 -2.85
N GLU A 15 -5.94 14.96 -3.55
CA GLU A 15 -6.70 13.82 -3.06
C GLU A 15 -6.02 13.15 -1.85
N ALA A 16 -4.71 12.88 -1.93
CA ALA A 16 -3.94 12.38 -0.80
C ALA A 16 -3.99 13.35 0.39
N SER A 17 -3.98 14.66 0.12
CA SER A 17 -4.08 15.70 1.15
C SER A 17 -5.44 15.69 1.87
N GLN A 18 -6.53 15.22 1.23
CA GLN A 18 -7.84 15.07 1.88
C GLN A 18 -7.84 13.98 2.96
N LEU A 19 -6.91 13.02 2.94
CA LEU A 19 -6.75 12.08 4.07
C LEU A 19 -6.35 12.80 5.37
N MET A 20 -5.72 13.98 5.31
CA MET A 20 -5.48 14.77 6.52
C MET A 20 -6.79 15.16 7.22
N GLN A 21 -7.85 15.42 6.44
CA GLN A 21 -9.19 15.65 7.01
C GLN A 21 -9.73 14.38 7.67
N ALA A 22 -9.44 13.21 7.08
CA ALA A 22 -9.83 11.93 7.64
C ALA A 22 -9.11 11.62 8.98
N GLY A 23 -7.82 11.95 9.07
CA GLY A 23 -7.06 11.90 10.32
C GLY A 23 -7.63 12.83 11.41
N ALA A 24 -8.07 14.03 11.03
CA ALA A 24 -8.74 14.95 11.96
C ALA A 24 -10.15 14.48 12.40
N MET A 25 -10.80 13.64 11.59
CA MET A 25 -12.11 13.02 11.91
C MET A 25 -11.98 11.70 12.69
N GLY A 26 -10.77 11.14 12.81
CA GLY A 26 -10.51 9.87 13.46
C GLY A 26 -10.79 9.94 14.97
N ARG A 27 -11.59 9.00 15.46
CA ARG A 27 -11.63 8.63 16.90
C ARG A 27 -10.75 7.41 17.06
N GLY A 28 -9.88 7.38 18.07
CA GLY A 28 -8.64 6.59 18.18
C GLY A 28 -8.64 5.08 17.88
N GLU A 29 -9.78 4.48 17.55
CA GLU A 29 -9.97 3.07 17.21
C GLU A 29 -10.25 2.85 15.71
N ARG A 30 -10.26 3.92 14.91
CA ARG A 30 -10.70 3.93 13.51
C ARG A 30 -9.59 4.43 12.59
N SER A 31 -9.12 3.58 11.68
CA SER A 31 -8.35 4.04 10.51
C SER A 31 -9.30 4.58 9.47
N SER A 32 -8.86 5.60 8.75
CA SER A 32 -9.55 6.06 7.55
C SER A 32 -8.79 5.64 6.30
N CYS A 33 -9.46 4.97 5.36
CA CYS A 33 -8.94 4.61 4.05
C CYS A 33 -9.76 5.34 2.97
N SER A 34 -9.12 5.85 1.92
CA SER A 34 -9.81 6.46 0.79
C SER A 34 -9.79 5.50 -0.39
N THR A 35 -10.90 5.40 -1.12
CA THR A 35 -10.91 4.61 -2.37
C THR A 35 -10.16 5.38 -3.46
N TRP A 36 -8.99 4.87 -3.81
CA TRP A 36 -8.17 5.39 -4.90
C TRP A 36 -8.47 4.68 -6.21
N ALA A 37 -8.14 5.34 -7.32
CA ALA A 37 -8.22 4.70 -8.62
C ALA A 37 -7.13 3.62 -8.72
N SER A 38 -7.54 2.35 -8.65
CA SER A 38 -6.65 1.24 -8.97
C SER A 38 -6.49 1.16 -10.49
N GLY A 39 -5.25 1.23 -10.95
CA GLY A 39 -4.91 1.18 -12.37
C GLY A 39 -3.71 0.29 -12.63
N GLU A 40 -3.58 -0.19 -13.86
CA GLU A 40 -2.35 -0.84 -14.29
C GLU A 40 -1.20 0.16 -14.23
N ASP A 41 -0.07 -0.22 -13.61
CA ASP A 41 1.12 0.63 -13.43
C ASP A 41 1.66 1.19 -14.76
N ARG A 42 1.42 0.48 -15.87
CA ARG A 42 1.81 0.90 -17.22
C ARG A 42 1.02 2.08 -17.78
N ARG A 43 -0.17 2.38 -17.26
CA ARG A 43 -1.01 3.46 -17.79
C ARG A 43 -0.37 4.82 -17.58
N PRO A 44 0.02 5.22 -16.34
CA PRO A 44 0.74 6.47 -16.12
C PRO A 44 2.03 6.58 -16.95
N ALA A 45 2.81 5.50 -17.05
CA ALA A 45 4.06 5.51 -17.83
C ALA A 45 3.79 5.80 -19.33
N ARG A 46 2.76 5.16 -19.91
CA ARG A 46 2.36 5.40 -21.30
C ARG A 46 1.78 6.79 -21.50
N ASP A 47 1.01 7.30 -20.55
CA ASP A 47 0.44 8.64 -20.63
C ASP A 47 1.53 9.71 -20.57
N LEU A 48 2.53 9.54 -19.70
CA LEU A 48 3.71 10.42 -19.64
C LEU A 48 4.51 10.45 -20.95
N ILE A 49 4.65 9.31 -21.63
CA ILE A 49 5.31 9.25 -22.95
C ILE A 49 4.48 9.98 -24.02
N ARG A 50 3.14 9.90 -23.94
CA ARG A 50 2.24 10.56 -24.89
C ARG A 50 2.15 12.07 -24.72
N LEU A 51 2.36 12.60 -23.52
CA LEU A 51 2.30 14.05 -23.24
C LEU A 51 3.15 14.91 -24.21
N PRO A 52 4.42 14.58 -24.50
CA PRO A 52 5.23 15.28 -25.50
C PRO A 52 4.90 14.91 -26.97
N GLY A 53 3.89 14.07 -27.22
CA GLY A 53 3.53 13.59 -28.55
C GLY A 53 4.30 12.34 -29.02
N LEU A 54 5.07 11.69 -28.13
CA LEU A 54 5.82 10.47 -28.46
C LEU A 54 4.93 9.22 -28.35
N LYS A 55 5.27 8.19 -29.11
CA LYS A 55 4.58 6.91 -29.16
C LYS A 55 5.27 5.86 -28.28
N PRO A 56 4.61 5.34 -27.24
CA PRO A 56 5.14 4.24 -26.44
C PRO A 56 5.39 2.99 -27.30
N GLY A 57 6.60 2.45 -27.24
CA GLY A 57 7.01 1.26 -28.02
C GLY A 57 7.57 1.56 -29.41
N GLU A 58 7.47 2.80 -29.90
CA GLU A 58 8.15 3.24 -31.13
C GLU A 58 9.26 4.24 -30.78
N ASP A 59 8.89 5.38 -30.18
CA ASP A 59 9.84 6.46 -29.84
C ASP A 59 10.53 6.22 -28.49
N VAL A 60 9.85 5.51 -27.58
CA VAL A 60 10.34 5.18 -26.24
C VAL A 60 10.04 3.71 -25.94
N GLU A 61 11.09 2.91 -25.80
CA GLU A 61 10.97 1.49 -25.44
C GLU A 61 10.58 1.32 -23.96
N ILE A 62 9.65 0.39 -23.68
CA ILE A 62 9.26 0.02 -22.32
C ILE A 62 9.81 -1.37 -22.00
N GLN A 63 10.84 -1.42 -21.15
CA GLN A 63 11.42 -2.68 -20.67
C GLN A 63 10.90 -3.05 -19.28
N PHE A 64 10.68 -4.35 -19.05
CA PHE A 64 10.28 -4.89 -17.75
C PHE A 64 11.49 -5.54 -17.05
N THR A 65 11.80 -5.11 -15.83
CA THR A 65 12.99 -5.56 -15.08
C THR A 65 12.69 -6.70 -14.10
N GLY A 66 11.44 -7.16 -14.02
CA GLY A 66 11.01 -8.16 -13.05
C GLY A 66 10.74 -7.56 -11.66
N ILE A 67 10.08 -8.37 -10.84
CA ILE A 67 9.61 -8.03 -9.48
C ILE A 67 10.78 -8.05 -8.50
N ARG A 68 10.86 -7.02 -7.64
CA ARG A 68 11.86 -6.99 -6.57
C ARG A 68 11.42 -7.88 -5.39
N PRO A 69 12.35 -8.44 -4.60
CA PRO A 69 11.98 -9.20 -3.40
C PRO A 69 11.07 -8.39 -2.47
N GLY A 70 9.92 -8.95 -2.11
CA GLY A 70 8.92 -8.31 -1.25
C GLY A 70 7.92 -7.39 -1.97
N GLU A 71 8.03 -7.19 -3.28
CA GLU A 71 7.07 -6.37 -4.02
C GLU A 71 5.77 -7.14 -4.31
N LYS A 72 4.62 -6.54 -3.98
CA LYS A 72 3.30 -7.10 -4.30
C LYS A 72 2.89 -6.79 -5.74
N LEU A 73 2.20 -7.73 -6.39
CA LEU A 73 1.59 -7.54 -7.72
C LEU A 73 0.35 -6.64 -7.69
N PHE A 74 -0.42 -6.70 -6.60
CA PHE A 74 -1.64 -5.93 -6.40
C PHE A 74 -1.66 -5.37 -4.98
N GLU A 75 -2.20 -4.17 -4.82
CA GLU A 75 -2.48 -3.56 -3.52
C GLU A 75 -3.90 -3.93 -3.07
N GLU A 76 -4.03 -4.33 -1.80
CA GLU A 76 -5.33 -4.53 -1.14
C GLU A 76 -5.68 -3.24 -0.37
N LEU A 77 -6.88 -2.68 -0.61
CA LEU A 77 -7.32 -1.44 0.04
C LEU A 77 -7.97 -1.68 1.41
N ALA A 78 -8.47 -2.88 1.65
CA ALA A 78 -9.02 -3.38 2.90
C ALA A 78 -8.95 -4.91 2.89
N THR A 79 -8.71 -5.52 4.05
CA THR A 79 -8.82 -6.96 4.23
C THR A 79 -10.27 -7.35 4.61
N ASP A 80 -10.67 -8.60 4.36
CA ASP A 80 -12.04 -9.06 4.67
C ASP A 80 -12.41 -8.93 6.15
N GLU A 81 -11.41 -8.95 7.04
CA GLU A 81 -11.59 -8.77 8.49
C GLU A 81 -11.79 -7.29 8.88
N GLU A 82 -11.24 -6.36 8.09
CA GLU A 82 -11.35 -4.92 8.29
C GLU A 82 -12.66 -4.41 7.67
N HIS A 83 -13.71 -4.38 8.47
CA HIS A 83 -14.98 -3.79 8.05
C HIS A 83 -14.79 -2.30 7.72
N ALA A 84 -14.99 -1.96 6.44
CA ALA A 84 -14.90 -0.59 5.92
C ALA A 84 -16.28 0.11 5.96
N ASP A 85 -16.52 0.88 7.01
CA ASP A 85 -17.71 1.72 7.15
C ASP A 85 -17.59 2.99 6.28
N LYS A 86 -18.68 3.42 5.63
CA LYS A 86 -18.70 4.71 4.91
C LYS A 86 -18.69 5.88 5.90
N THR A 87 -17.92 6.92 5.59
CA THR A 87 -18.00 8.20 6.31
C THR A 87 -19.02 9.15 5.66
N LYS A 88 -19.15 10.37 6.22
CA LYS A 88 -19.92 11.45 5.59
C LYS A 88 -19.34 11.89 4.23
N HIS A 89 -18.05 11.63 3.99
CA HIS A 89 -17.41 11.94 2.72
C HIS A 89 -17.45 10.71 1.80
N PRO A 90 -17.93 10.84 0.55
CA PRO A 90 -18.24 9.69 -0.30
C PRO A 90 -17.03 8.85 -0.72
N LYS A 91 -15.82 9.44 -0.68
CA LYS A 91 -14.55 8.77 -1.00
C LYS A 91 -13.77 8.27 0.23
N ILE A 92 -14.22 8.57 1.45
CA ILE A 92 -13.50 8.21 2.68
C ILE A 92 -14.29 7.11 3.40
N PHE A 93 -13.58 6.02 3.67
CA PHE A 93 -14.03 4.85 4.40
C PHE A 93 -13.28 4.79 5.73
N VAL A 94 -13.86 4.10 6.70
CA VAL A 94 -13.28 3.88 8.01
C VAL A 94 -13.18 2.39 8.27
N GLY A 95 -11.97 1.90 8.41
CA GLY A 95 -11.69 0.54 8.86
C GLY A 95 -11.86 0.44 10.37
N ARG A 96 -12.46 -0.67 10.82
CA ARG A 96 -12.40 -1.08 12.22
C ARG A 96 -11.34 -2.15 12.37
N PHE A 97 -10.36 -1.87 13.22
CA PHE A 97 -9.36 -2.88 13.56
C PHE A 97 -9.78 -3.68 14.78
N ARG A 98 -9.21 -4.88 14.87
CA ARG A 98 -9.23 -5.64 16.11
C ARG A 98 -8.35 -4.91 17.14
N PRO A 99 -8.85 -4.68 18.37
CA PRO A 99 -8.00 -4.17 19.44
C PRO A 99 -6.84 -5.14 19.69
N CYS A 100 -5.64 -4.60 19.80
CA CYS A 100 -4.41 -5.33 20.09
C CYS A 100 -3.97 -5.00 21.52
N ASP A 101 -3.62 -6.02 22.30
CA ASP A 101 -3.06 -5.84 23.63
C ASP A 101 -1.62 -5.33 23.50
N TRP A 102 -1.36 -4.17 24.09
CA TRP A 102 -0.04 -3.54 24.04
C TRP A 102 1.04 -4.37 24.74
N ASP A 103 0.70 -5.03 25.84
CA ASP A 103 1.65 -5.82 26.62
C ASP A 103 2.01 -7.11 25.87
N GLU A 104 1.03 -7.73 25.20
CA GLU A 104 1.27 -8.88 24.32
C GLU A 104 2.16 -8.50 23.13
N LEU A 105 1.88 -7.35 22.50
CA LEU A 105 2.68 -6.85 21.38
C LEU A 105 4.12 -6.56 21.81
N GLN A 106 4.29 -5.89 22.94
CA GLN A 106 5.60 -5.52 23.48
C GLN A 106 6.42 -6.78 23.78
N THR A 107 5.80 -7.79 24.39
CA THR A 107 6.44 -9.08 24.67
C THR A 107 6.96 -9.72 23.38
N LYS A 108 6.13 -9.82 22.33
CA LYS A 108 6.54 -10.37 21.03
C LYS A 108 7.65 -9.56 20.36
N MET A 109 7.65 -8.24 20.52
CA MET A 109 8.72 -7.38 19.99
C MET A 109 10.04 -7.58 20.70
N ASP A 110 10.01 -7.77 22.01
CA ASP A 110 11.23 -8.03 22.78
C ASP A 110 11.76 -9.45 22.53
N GLU A 111 10.89 -10.44 22.31
CA GLU A 111 11.27 -11.78 21.79
C GLU A 111 11.96 -11.70 20.42
N LEU A 112 11.39 -10.94 19.47
CA LEU A 112 11.97 -10.76 18.14
C LEU A 112 13.36 -10.10 18.18
N LYS A 113 13.54 -9.07 19.02
CA LYS A 113 14.84 -8.41 19.23
C LYS A 113 15.87 -9.36 19.82
N ALA A 114 15.48 -10.17 20.82
CA ALA A 114 16.37 -11.15 21.43
C ALA A 114 16.84 -12.22 20.42
N CYS A 115 16.01 -12.56 19.44
CA CYS A 115 16.39 -13.47 18.35
C CYS A 115 17.41 -12.85 17.37
N THR A 116 17.37 -11.54 17.12
CA THR A 116 18.30 -10.86 16.21
C THR A 116 19.67 -10.57 16.82
N ASP A 117 19.75 -10.40 18.15
CA ASP A 117 21.02 -10.10 18.85
C ASP A 117 21.84 -11.37 19.16
N GLY A 118 21.26 -12.57 19.00
CA GLY A 118 21.83 -13.82 19.51
C GLY A 118 22.24 -14.89 18.47
N ALA A 119 21.75 -14.89 17.23
CA ALA A 119 22.08 -15.98 16.30
C ALA A 119 21.85 -15.67 14.81
N ASP A 120 22.74 -16.26 14.02
CA ASP A 120 22.73 -16.45 12.55
C ASP A 120 21.35 -16.38 11.87
N ASP A 121 21.35 -15.64 10.75
CA ASP A 121 20.30 -15.44 9.74
C ASP A 121 19.48 -16.69 9.33
N ALA A 122 19.98 -17.89 9.64
CA ALA A 122 19.35 -19.17 9.33
C ALA A 122 18.12 -19.49 10.19
N THR A 123 18.04 -18.99 11.44
CA THR A 123 16.96 -19.37 12.38
C THR A 123 15.68 -18.57 12.16
N VAL A 124 15.80 -17.34 11.64
CA VAL A 124 14.66 -16.42 11.43
C VAL A 124 13.78 -16.83 10.25
N ARG A 125 14.26 -17.68 9.33
CA ARG A 125 13.51 -18.09 8.12
C ARG A 125 12.63 -19.34 8.27
N GLN A 126 12.59 -19.99 9.44
CA GLN A 126 11.88 -21.27 9.64
C GLN A 126 10.67 -21.22 10.58
N ARG A 127 10.24 -20.04 11.03
CA ARG A 127 8.99 -19.86 11.80
C ARG A 127 8.15 -18.75 11.18
#